data_AF-A0A8E2KWB2-F1
#
_entry.id   AF-A0A8E2KWB2-F1
#
_cell.length_a   1.000
_cell.length_b   1.000
_cell.length_c   1.000
_cell.angle_alpha   90.00
_cell.angle_beta   90.00
_cell.angle_gamma   90.00
#
_symmetry.space_group_name_H-M   'P 1'
#
loop_
_entity.id
_entity.type
_entity.pdbx_description
1 polymer ?
#
loop_
_entity_poly.entity_id
_entity_poly.type
_entity_poly.pdbx_seq_one_letter_code
_entity_poly.pdbx_strand_id
1 'polypeptide(L)'
;MTGALVQGTAPWFAMVGVAIAEAAERLGIPPDLDLSVLERYVYGERLDNGLHQGLRVDVVGGSLAFRSGVLAGETAQVVIDVTAATARQLNLLLSADPAYAQVFGKAMQDGHLRIHGDLGALGPVFALAHDRIVEQTC
;
A
#
# COMPACT_ATOMS: atom_id res chain seq x y z
N MET A 1 -0.93 -18.48 15.40
CA MET A 1 -0.98 -17.11 15.97
C MET A 1 0.26 -16.38 15.50
N THR A 2 0.22 -15.78 14.31
CA THR A 2 1.18 -14.73 13.96
C THR A 2 0.69 -13.48 14.68
N GLY A 3 1.49 -12.95 15.62
CA GLY A 3 1.15 -11.71 16.31
C GLY A 3 1.08 -10.53 15.35
N ALA A 4 0.41 -9.46 15.76
CA ALA A 4 0.38 -8.21 14.99
C ALA A 4 1.81 -7.72 14.69
N LEU A 5 2.01 -7.17 13.49
CA LEU A 5 3.29 -6.71 12.97
C LEU A 5 3.40 -5.20 13.11
N VAL A 6 4.55 -4.75 13.61
CA VAL A 6 4.83 -3.32 13.77
C VAL A 6 4.88 -2.65 12.41
N GLN A 7 4.04 -1.63 12.22
CA GLN A 7 3.98 -0.91 10.96
C GLN A 7 5.32 -0.32 10.52
N GLY A 8 5.59 -0.39 9.23
CA GLY A 8 6.76 0.22 8.59
C GLY A 8 8.02 -0.65 8.67
N THR A 9 7.96 -1.80 9.32
CA THR A 9 9.02 -2.80 9.31
C THR A 9 9.01 -3.63 8.02
N ALA A 10 10.14 -4.25 7.66
CA ALA A 10 10.20 -5.10 6.47
C ALA A 10 9.20 -6.29 6.51
N PRO A 11 9.00 -7.00 7.65
CA PRO A 11 7.95 -8.01 7.76
C PRO A 11 6.54 -7.46 7.56
N TRP A 12 6.27 -6.25 8.05
CA TRP A 12 4.98 -5.61 7.85
C TRP A 12 4.71 -5.30 6.37
N PHE A 13 5.68 -4.72 5.65
CA PHE A 13 5.53 -4.49 4.20
C PHE A 13 5.37 -5.79 3.40
N ALA A 14 6.03 -6.89 3.83
CA ALA A 14 5.83 -8.19 3.22
C ALA A 14 4.39 -8.70 3.40
N MET A 15 3.84 -8.55 4.61
CA MET A 15 2.42 -8.87 4.89
C MET A 15 1.47 -8.02 4.05
N VAL A 16 1.73 -6.72 3.90
CA VAL A 16 0.94 -5.81 3.05
C VAL A 16 0.93 -6.30 1.60
N GLY A 17 2.09 -6.63 1.04
CA GLY A 17 2.20 -7.15 -0.32
C GLY A 17 1.43 -8.46 -0.52
N VAL A 18 1.50 -9.38 0.45
CA VAL A 18 0.71 -10.63 0.43
C VAL A 18 -0.79 -10.33 0.45
N ALA A 19 -1.26 -9.42 1.31
CA ALA A 19 -2.68 -9.06 1.37
C ALA A 19 -3.18 -8.46 0.05
N ILE A 20 -2.37 -7.65 -0.63
CA ILE A 20 -2.69 -7.09 -1.96
C ILE A 20 -2.75 -8.20 -3.02
N ALA A 21 -1.79 -9.13 -3.02
CA ALA A 21 -1.79 -10.25 -3.96
C ALA A 21 -3.02 -11.16 -3.77
N GLU A 22 -3.35 -11.53 -2.53
CA GLU A 22 -4.53 -12.32 -2.20
C GLU A 22 -5.84 -11.60 -2.61
N ALA A 23 -5.91 -10.28 -2.43
CA ALA A 23 -7.04 -9.48 -2.87
C ALA A 23 -7.18 -9.45 -4.40
N ALA A 24 -6.06 -9.35 -5.12
CA ALA A 24 -6.05 -9.35 -6.59
C ALA A 24 -6.51 -10.70 -7.15
N GLU A 25 -6.04 -11.81 -6.57
CA GLU A 25 -6.48 -13.17 -6.92
C GLU A 25 -7.98 -13.33 -6.68
N ARG A 26 -8.48 -12.86 -5.53
CA ARG A 26 -9.90 -12.98 -5.15
C ARG A 26 -10.83 -12.16 -6.06
N LEU A 27 -10.40 -10.97 -6.47
CA LEU A 27 -11.21 -10.10 -7.33
C LEU A 27 -11.07 -10.43 -8.82
N GLY A 28 -10.03 -11.16 -9.22
CA GLY A 28 -9.79 -11.53 -10.60
C GLY A 28 -9.47 -10.32 -11.47
N ILE A 29 -8.28 -9.73 -11.28
CA ILE A 29 -7.82 -8.62 -12.13
C ILE A 29 -7.72 -9.02 -13.61
N PRO A 30 -7.94 -8.09 -14.57
CA PRO A 30 -7.92 -8.42 -15.98
C PRO A 30 -6.60 -9.07 -16.42
N PRO A 31 -6.63 -10.13 -17.25
CA PRO A 31 -5.43 -10.85 -17.70
C PRO A 31 -4.57 -10.05 -18.67
N ASP A 32 -5.06 -8.91 -19.17
CA ASP A 32 -4.34 -7.97 -20.03
C ASP A 32 -3.93 -6.68 -19.27
N LEU A 33 -4.12 -6.65 -17.95
CA LEU A 33 -3.69 -5.50 -17.13
C LEU A 33 -2.17 -5.46 -17.03
N ASP A 34 -1.59 -4.35 -17.49
CA ASP A 34 -0.22 -3.94 -17.23
C ASP A 34 -0.21 -2.63 -16.44
N LEU A 35 0.20 -2.70 -15.18
CA LEU A 35 0.21 -1.54 -14.29
C LEU A 35 1.31 -1.64 -13.23
N SER A 36 2.04 -0.55 -13.07
CA SER A 36 3.04 -0.37 -12.02
C SER A 36 2.54 0.61 -10.96
N VAL A 37 2.53 0.19 -9.69
CA VAL A 37 2.24 1.04 -8.53
C VAL A 37 3.45 1.10 -7.62
N LEU A 38 3.73 2.30 -7.11
CA LEU A 38 4.76 2.58 -6.13
C LEU A 38 4.14 3.33 -4.96
N GLU A 39 4.02 2.70 -3.80
CA GLU A 39 3.76 3.41 -2.55
C GLU A 39 5.10 3.72 -1.88
N ARG A 40 5.34 4.98 -1.54
CA ARG A 40 6.55 5.38 -0.81
C ARG A 40 6.21 6.24 0.39
N TYR A 41 6.88 5.95 1.49
CA TYR A 41 6.74 6.77 2.68
C TYR A 41 7.59 8.03 2.51
N VAL A 42 6.96 9.19 2.55
CA VAL A 42 7.66 10.49 2.47
C VAL A 42 8.52 10.62 3.72
N TYR A 43 9.83 10.80 3.50
CA TYR A 43 10.86 10.73 4.55
C TYR A 43 10.91 9.39 5.30
N GLY A 44 10.50 8.31 4.64
CA GLY A 44 10.52 6.97 5.17
C GLY A 44 11.93 6.51 5.57
N GLU A 45 12.00 5.72 6.63
CA GLU A 45 13.25 5.17 7.13
C GLU A 45 13.85 4.16 6.13
N ARG A 46 15.14 3.89 6.29
CA ARG A 46 15.78 2.79 5.55
C ARG A 46 15.43 1.46 6.21
N LEU A 47 15.08 0.49 5.39
CA LEU A 47 14.92 -0.91 5.75
C LEU A 47 16.29 -1.62 5.73
N ASP A 48 16.38 -2.77 6.40
CA ASP A 48 17.62 -3.57 6.51
C ASP A 48 18.19 -4.01 5.15
N ASN A 49 17.36 -4.06 4.11
CA ASN A 49 17.75 -4.39 2.74
C ASN A 49 18.33 -3.18 1.96
N GLY A 50 18.51 -2.03 2.62
CA GLY A 50 19.04 -0.81 2.01
C GLY A 50 18.02 0.02 1.21
N LEU A 51 16.76 -0.45 1.10
CA LEU A 51 15.66 0.29 0.49
C LEU A 51 14.98 1.22 1.49
N HIS A 52 14.12 2.11 1.02
CA HIS A 52 13.30 2.98 1.88
C HIS A 52 11.92 2.36 2.13
N GLN A 53 11.28 2.72 3.25
CA GLN A 53 9.90 2.32 3.55
C GLN A 53 8.94 2.62 2.40
N GLY A 54 8.23 1.60 1.96
CA GLY A 54 7.32 1.63 0.83
C GLY A 54 7.07 0.24 0.26
N LEU A 55 6.27 0.17 -0.79
CA LEU A 55 5.92 -1.05 -1.50
C LEU A 55 5.92 -0.79 -3.00
N ARG A 56 6.57 -1.67 -3.75
CA ARG A 56 6.41 -1.75 -5.21
C ARG A 56 5.43 -2.87 -5.54
N VAL A 57 4.47 -2.58 -6.40
CA VAL A 57 3.55 -3.57 -6.99
C VAL A 57 3.64 -3.46 -8.50
N ASP A 58 3.83 -4.58 -9.16
CA ASP A 58 3.88 -4.68 -10.62
C ASP A 58 2.88 -5.72 -11.09
N VAL A 59 2.03 -5.32 -12.03
CA VAL A 59 1.13 -6.21 -12.74
C VAL A 59 1.59 -6.30 -14.17
N VAL A 60 1.85 -7.52 -14.64
CA VAL A 60 2.22 -7.80 -16.04
C VAL A 60 1.34 -8.94 -16.54
N GLY A 61 0.52 -8.68 -17.55
CA GLY A 61 -0.45 -9.65 -18.08
C GLY A 61 -1.38 -10.20 -16.99
N GLY A 62 -1.88 -9.31 -16.12
CA GLY A 62 -2.75 -9.68 -14.99
C GLY A 62 -2.08 -10.48 -13.87
N SER A 63 -0.76 -10.71 -13.95
CA SER A 63 0.00 -11.34 -12.87
C SER A 63 0.62 -10.28 -11.97
N LEU A 64 0.26 -10.30 -10.68
CA LEU A 64 0.74 -9.34 -9.69
C LEU A 64 1.97 -9.89 -8.96
N ALA A 65 3.03 -9.08 -8.93
CA ALA A 65 4.20 -9.26 -8.09
C ALA A 65 4.39 -8.02 -7.20
N PHE A 66 5.07 -8.19 -6.07
CA PHE A 66 5.38 -7.08 -5.17
C PHE A 66 6.80 -7.17 -4.59
N ARG A 67 7.29 -6.04 -4.09
CA ARG A 67 8.55 -5.95 -3.35
C ARG A 67 8.41 -4.98 -2.17
N SER A 68 8.85 -5.43 -1.00
CA SER A 68 8.99 -4.58 0.19
C SER A 68 10.16 -3.62 0.03
N GLY A 69 9.87 -2.34 0.22
CA GLY A 69 10.83 -1.26 0.08
C GLY A 69 10.98 -0.75 -1.34
N VAL A 70 11.43 0.50 -1.43
CA VAL A 70 11.55 1.24 -2.69
C VAL A 70 12.91 1.93 -2.81
N LEU A 71 13.39 2.12 -4.03
CA LEU A 71 14.61 2.86 -4.31
C LEU A 71 14.36 4.37 -4.23
N ALA A 72 15.39 5.13 -3.87
CA ALA A 72 15.34 6.58 -3.96
C ALA A 72 15.18 7.00 -5.43
N GLY A 73 14.12 7.76 -5.73
CA GLY A 73 13.83 8.21 -7.10
C GLY A 73 13.19 7.14 -7.99
N GLU A 74 12.77 6.00 -7.44
CA GLU A 74 11.98 5.02 -8.20
C GLU A 74 10.69 5.64 -8.73
N THR A 75 10.26 5.20 -9.91
CA THR A 75 9.05 5.68 -10.58
C THR A 75 8.17 4.51 -10.99
N ALA A 76 6.89 4.78 -11.16
CA ALA A 76 5.87 3.85 -11.61
C ALA A 76 4.74 4.64 -12.30
N GLN A 77 3.83 3.94 -12.99
CA GLN A 77 2.64 4.57 -13.60
C GLN A 77 1.74 5.22 -12.55
N VAL A 78 1.65 4.62 -11.37
CA VAL A 78 0.96 5.18 -10.21
C VAL A 78 1.95 5.34 -9.06
N VAL A 79 1.97 6.53 -8.46
CA VAL A 79 2.78 6.82 -7.27
C VAL A 79 1.88 7.28 -6.13
N ILE A 80 1.95 6.59 -5.00
CA ILE A 80 1.28 6.94 -3.75
C ILE A 80 2.35 7.46 -2.79
N ASP A 81 2.31 8.76 -2.53
CA ASP A 81 3.16 9.41 -1.52
C ASP A 81 2.37 9.53 -0.24
N VAL A 82 2.84 8.90 0.83
CA VAL A 82 2.17 8.94 2.14
C VAL A 82 3.17 9.22 3.25
N THR A 83 2.83 10.05 4.23
CA THR A 83 3.69 10.17 5.43
C THR A 83 3.53 8.94 6.33
N ALA A 84 4.60 8.54 7.02
CA ALA A 84 4.52 7.41 7.96
C ALA A 84 3.43 7.61 9.05
N ALA A 85 3.23 8.85 9.49
CA ALA A 85 2.19 9.20 10.47
C ALA A 85 0.77 9.00 9.90
N THR A 86 0.52 9.46 8.67
CA THR A 86 -0.77 9.26 7.98
C THR A 86 -1.05 7.78 7.74
N ALA A 87 -0.06 7.05 7.22
CA ALA A 87 -0.22 5.61 7.02
C ALA A 87 -0.54 4.92 8.35
N ARG A 88 0.08 5.34 9.47
CA ARG A 88 -0.21 4.78 10.79
C ARG A 88 -1.63 5.04 11.25
N GLN A 89 -2.13 6.25 11.04
CA GLN A 89 -3.52 6.56 11.38
C GLN A 89 -4.51 5.74 10.55
N LEU A 90 -4.26 5.60 9.25
CA LEU A 90 -5.12 4.82 8.36
C LEU A 90 -5.11 3.31 8.71
N ASN A 91 -3.96 2.75 9.05
CA ASN A 91 -3.82 1.32 9.38
C ASN A 91 -4.30 0.95 10.80
N LEU A 92 -4.89 1.89 11.53
CA LEU A 92 -5.61 1.65 12.79
C LEU A 92 -7.13 1.68 12.62
N LEU A 93 -7.61 1.98 11.41
CA LEU A 93 -9.03 2.16 11.10
C LEU A 93 -9.45 1.18 10.02
N LEU A 94 -10.45 0.35 10.29
CA LEU A 94 -11.10 -0.45 9.26
C LEU A 94 -11.76 0.48 8.23
N SER A 95 -11.83 0.04 6.98
CA SER A 95 -12.36 0.80 5.85
C SER A 95 -13.82 1.23 6.06
N ALA A 96 -14.60 0.45 6.80
CA ALA A 96 -15.98 0.74 7.16
C ALA A 96 -16.14 1.74 8.32
N ASP A 97 -15.06 2.07 9.04
CA ASP A 97 -15.09 3.08 10.09
C ASP A 97 -15.30 4.46 9.46
N PRO A 98 -16.33 5.24 9.86
CA PRO A 98 -16.54 6.60 9.35
C PRO A 98 -15.32 7.52 9.52
N ALA A 99 -14.47 7.28 10.53
CA ALA A 99 -13.24 8.03 10.74
C ALA A 99 -12.22 7.78 9.63
N TYR A 100 -12.22 6.61 8.98
CA TYR A 100 -11.31 6.30 7.88
C TYR A 100 -11.45 7.31 6.75
N ALA A 101 -12.68 7.53 6.27
CA ALA A 101 -12.96 8.48 5.20
C ALA A 101 -12.56 9.92 5.58
N GLN A 102 -12.74 10.30 6.84
CA GLN A 102 -12.34 11.62 7.35
C GLN A 102 -10.82 11.79 7.37
N VAL A 103 -10.09 10.81 7.90
CA VAL A 103 -8.62 10.82 7.96
C VAL A 103 -8.03 10.80 6.55
N PHE A 104 -8.54 9.93 5.68
CA PHE A 104 -8.10 9.83 4.27
C PHE A 104 -8.33 11.16 3.53
N GLY A 105 -9.55 11.71 3.62
CA GLY A 105 -9.90 12.97 2.97
C GLY A 105 -9.04 14.13 3.46
N LYS A 106 -8.83 14.24 4.77
CA LYS A 106 -7.96 15.27 5.37
C LYS A 106 -6.50 15.11 4.93
N ALA A 107 -5.97 13.88 4.93
CA ALA A 107 -4.61 13.62 4.49
C ALA A 107 -4.37 14.01 3.02
N MET A 108 -5.34 13.75 2.15
CA MET A 108 -5.31 14.20 0.74
C MET A 108 -5.34 15.72 0.64
N GLN A 109 -6.24 16.39 1.39
CA GLN A 109 -6.34 17.86 1.41
C GLN A 109 -5.07 18.54 1.89
N ASP A 110 -4.47 18.02 2.96
CA ASP A 110 -3.25 18.57 3.57
C ASP A 110 -1.97 18.14 2.80
N GLY A 111 -2.11 17.23 1.82
CA GLY A 111 -1.00 16.70 1.02
C GLY A 111 -0.08 15.73 1.78
N HIS A 112 -0.55 15.15 2.88
CA HIS A 112 0.12 14.07 3.60
C HIS A 112 -0.09 12.68 2.96
N LEU A 113 -1.10 12.58 2.09
CA LEU A 113 -1.31 11.52 1.13
C LEU A 113 -1.46 12.18 -0.25
N ARG A 114 -0.78 11.67 -1.26
CA ARG A 114 -0.95 12.07 -2.67
C ARG A 114 -0.95 10.83 -3.54
N ILE A 115 -1.87 10.79 -4.49
CA ILE A 115 -1.93 9.72 -5.50
C ILE A 115 -1.72 10.39 -6.85
N HIS A 116 -0.67 9.96 -7.55
CA HIS A 116 -0.33 10.40 -8.88
C HIS A 116 -0.59 9.26 -9.85
N GLY A 117 -1.37 9.50 -10.90
CA GLY A 117 -1.82 8.46 -11.83
C GLY A 117 -3.20 7.90 -11.47
N ASP A 118 -3.61 6.86 -12.20
CA ASP A 118 -4.91 6.20 -12.02
C ASP A 118 -4.70 4.75 -11.59
N LEU A 119 -5.26 4.37 -10.44
CA LEU A 119 -5.22 3.00 -9.93
C LEU A 119 -6.10 2.06 -10.76
N GLY A 120 -7.11 2.57 -11.48
CA GLY A 120 -7.99 1.79 -12.33
C GLY A 120 -8.52 0.54 -11.64
N ALA A 121 -8.25 -0.62 -12.26
CA ALA A 121 -8.69 -1.93 -11.76
C ALA A 121 -8.05 -2.34 -10.42
N LEU A 122 -6.95 -1.71 -9.99
CA LEU A 122 -6.33 -1.99 -8.69
C LEU A 122 -6.99 -1.24 -7.53
N GLY A 123 -7.79 -0.19 -7.79
CA GLY A 123 -8.48 0.54 -6.71
C GLY A 123 -9.26 -0.38 -5.76
N PRO A 124 -10.16 -1.24 -6.27
CA PRO A 124 -10.86 -2.23 -5.46
C PRO A 124 -9.95 -3.26 -4.78
N VAL A 125 -8.80 -3.61 -5.38
CA VAL A 125 -7.81 -4.53 -4.80
C VAL A 125 -7.21 -3.93 -3.53
N PHE A 126 -6.73 -2.68 -3.60
CA PHE A 126 -6.20 -1.97 -2.43
C PHE A 126 -7.27 -1.79 -1.34
N ALA A 127 -8.51 -1.47 -1.73
CA ALA A 127 -9.61 -1.33 -0.79
C ALA A 127 -9.91 -2.65 -0.05
N LEU A 128 -9.92 -3.79 -0.76
CA LEU A 128 -10.16 -5.10 -0.15
C LEU A 128 -8.99 -5.55 0.74
N ALA A 129 -7.75 -5.23 0.35
CA ALA A 129 -6.56 -5.59 1.13
C ALA A 129 -6.46 -4.80 2.46
N HIS A 130 -6.98 -3.57 2.51
CA HIS A 130 -6.84 -2.65 3.63
C HIS A 130 -7.24 -3.25 4.98
N ASP A 131 -8.43 -3.84 5.09
CA ASP A 131 -8.92 -4.35 6.39
C ASP A 131 -8.06 -5.50 6.92
N ARG A 132 -7.58 -6.36 6.02
CA ARG A 132 -6.65 -7.45 6.37
C ARG A 132 -5.29 -6.94 6.84
N ILE A 133 -4.84 -5.80 6.31
CA ILE A 133 -3.63 -5.12 6.77
C ILE A 133 -3.86 -4.58 8.18
N VAL A 134 -4.97 -3.88 8.42
CA VAL A 134 -5.35 -3.34 9.74
C VAL A 134 -5.38 -4.43 10.81
N GLU A 135 -6.02 -5.57 10.53
CA GLU A 135 -6.13 -6.70 11.47
C GLU A 135 -4.78 -7.29 11.90
N GLN A 136 -3.75 -7.11 11.07
CA GLN A 136 -2.40 -7.64 11.30
C GLN A 136 -1.38 -6.57 11.67
N THR A 137 -1.82 -5.33 11.90
CA THR A 137 -0.94 -4.20 12.22
C THR A 137 -0.97 -3.88 13.72
N CYS A 138 0.20 -3.56 14.28
CA CYS A 138 0.34 -2.90 15.59
C CYS A 138 1.25 -1.68 15.55
#